data_AF-A0A7J7S9P8-F1
#
_entry.id   AF-A0A7J7S9P8-F1
#
_cell.length_a   1.000
_cell.length_b   1.000
_cell.length_c   1.000
_cell.angle_alpha   90.00
_cell.angle_beta   90.00
_cell.angle_gamma   90.00
#
_symmetry.space_group_name_H-M   'P 1'
#
loop_
_entity.id
_entity.type
_entity.pdbx_description
1 polymer ?
#
loop_
_entity_poly.entity_id
_entity_poly.type
_entity_poly.pdbx_seq_one_letter_code
_entity_poly.pdbx_strand_id
1 'polypeptide(L)'
;MAEDADMRNELEEMQRRADQLADESLESTRRMLQLVEESQPARVVDEREQMAISGGFIRRVTNDARENEMDENLEQVSGIIGNLRHMALDMGNEIDTQNRQIDRIMEKADSNKTRIDEANQRATKMLGSG
;
A
#
# COMPACT_ATOMS: atom_id res chain seq x y z
N MET A 1 54.40 8.41 4.90
CA MET A 1 53.97 9.10 3.66
C MET A 1 53.08 8.19 2.79
N ALA A 2 53.38 6.89 2.63
CA ALA A 2 52.48 5.96 1.94
C ALA A 2 51.12 5.79 2.65
N GLU A 3 51.13 5.58 3.97
CA GLU A 3 49.88 5.37 4.75
C GLU A 3 48.91 6.58 4.73
N ASP A 4 49.41 7.83 4.65
CA ASP A 4 48.55 9.02 4.55
C ASP A 4 47.89 9.14 3.17
N ALA A 5 48.56 8.66 2.12
CA ALA A 5 48.00 8.63 0.76
C ALA A 5 46.95 7.52 0.62
N ASP A 6 47.19 6.36 1.25
CA ASP A 6 46.25 5.25 1.25
C ASP A 6 44.96 5.59 2.02
N MET A 7 45.08 6.21 3.21
CA MET A 7 43.91 6.68 3.97
C MET A 7 43.08 7.73 3.23
N ARG A 8 43.72 8.65 2.49
CA ARG A 8 43.01 9.63 1.65
C ARG A 8 42.25 8.96 0.51
N ASN A 9 42.86 7.97 -0.15
CA ASN A 9 42.21 7.22 -1.20
C ASN A 9 40.99 6.43 -0.68
N GLU A 10 41.11 5.80 0.48
CA GLU A 10 40.00 5.07 1.11
C GLU A 10 38.83 5.98 1.50
N LEU A 11 39.12 7.17 2.05
CA LEU A 11 38.09 8.17 2.37
C LEU A 11 37.40 8.70 1.11
N GLU A 12 38.15 8.97 0.04
CA GLU A 12 37.58 9.38 -1.23
C GLU A 12 36.70 8.29 -1.84
N GLU A 13 37.12 7.02 -1.76
CA GLU A 13 36.32 5.90 -2.25
C GLU A 13 35.03 5.74 -1.43
N MET A 14 35.13 5.85 -0.10
CA MET A 14 33.98 5.80 0.78
C MET A 14 32.98 6.92 0.48
N GLN A 15 33.46 8.13 0.24
CA GLN A 15 32.62 9.28 -0.09
C GLN A 15 31.93 9.11 -1.45
N ARG A 16 32.66 8.63 -2.48
CA ARG A 16 32.06 8.30 -3.78
C ARG A 16 30.96 7.24 -3.68
N ARG A 17 31.20 6.18 -2.88
CA ARG A 17 30.18 5.14 -2.65
C ARG A 17 28.96 5.71 -1.93
N ALA A 18 29.15 6.60 -0.95
CA ALA A 18 28.04 7.24 -0.24
C ALA A 18 27.19 8.10 -1.17
N ASP A 19 27.82 8.89 -2.05
CA ASP A 19 27.10 9.69 -3.05
C ASP A 19 26.34 8.81 -4.04
N GLN A 20 26.95 7.74 -4.54
CA GLN A 20 26.29 6.78 -5.42
C GLN A 20 25.05 6.15 -4.75
N LEU A 21 25.17 5.71 -3.50
CA LEU A 21 24.05 5.11 -2.77
C LEU A 21 22.90 6.11 -2.54
N ALA A 22 23.22 7.39 -2.31
CA ALA A 22 22.22 8.43 -2.16
C ALA A 22 21.44 8.64 -3.47
N ASP A 23 22.14 8.69 -4.60
CA ASP A 23 21.52 8.86 -5.92
C ASP A 23 20.66 7.65 -6.30
N GLU A 24 21.14 6.43 -6.03
CA GLU A 24 20.37 5.19 -6.23
C GLU A 24 19.10 5.14 -5.36
N SER A 25 19.19 5.63 -4.11
CA SER A 25 18.06 5.70 -3.18
C SER A 25 16.98 6.68 -3.66
N LEU A 26 17.40 7.83 -4.20
CA LEU A 26 16.49 8.80 -4.81
C LEU A 26 15.80 8.22 -6.04
N GLU A 27 16.55 7.58 -6.93
CA GLU A 27 15.98 6.96 -8.12
C GLU A 27 15.00 5.84 -7.75
N SER A 28 15.32 5.04 -6.72
CA SER A 28 14.41 4.02 -6.19
C SER A 28 13.11 4.63 -5.67
N THR A 29 13.19 5.77 -4.99
CA THR A 29 11.99 6.48 -4.49
C THR A 29 11.16 7.03 -5.64
N ARG A 30 11.77 7.59 -6.69
CA ARG A 30 11.05 8.04 -7.90
C ARG A 30 10.32 6.89 -8.58
N ARG A 31 10.97 5.73 -8.75
CA ARG A 31 10.34 4.53 -9.33
C ARG A 31 9.15 4.07 -8.48
N MET A 32 9.29 4.10 -7.15
CA MET A 32 8.19 3.78 -6.25
C MET A 32 7.01 4.75 -6.42
N LEU A 33 7.27 6.06 -6.43
CA LEU A 33 6.24 7.08 -6.61
C LEU A 33 5.47 6.89 -7.93
N GLN A 34 6.19 6.66 -9.02
CA GLN A 34 5.58 6.43 -10.33
C GLN A 34 4.65 5.20 -10.32
N LEU A 35 5.14 4.07 -9.79
CA LEU A 35 4.34 2.84 -9.74
C LEU A 35 3.07 3.01 -8.90
N VAL A 36 3.16 3.76 -7.80
CA VAL A 36 2.01 3.97 -6.92
C VAL A 36 1.02 4.96 -7.53
N GLU A 37 1.49 6.02 -8.18
CA GLU A 37 0.64 7.01 -8.86
C GLU A 37 -0.22 6.37 -9.96
N GLU A 38 0.33 5.41 -10.71
CA GLU A 38 -0.41 4.65 -11.72
C GLU A 38 -1.53 3.75 -11.12
N SER A 39 -1.42 3.41 -9.83
CA SER A 39 -2.29 2.44 -9.15
C SER A 39 -3.36 3.06 -8.25
N GLN A 40 -3.26 4.34 -7.90
CA GLN A 40 -4.16 4.98 -6.94
C GLN A 40 -5.36 5.69 -7.61
N PRO A 41 -6.59 5.55 -7.07
CA PRO A 41 -7.69 6.44 -7.42
C PRO A 41 -7.40 7.87 -6.97
N ALA A 42 -8.10 8.86 -7.55
CA ALA A 42 -7.86 10.29 -7.32
C ALA A 42 -7.62 10.63 -5.84
N ARG A 43 -6.54 11.39 -5.56
CA ARG A 43 -6.08 11.73 -4.21
C ARG A 43 -7.25 12.22 -3.34
N VAL A 44 -7.53 11.52 -2.24
CA VAL A 44 -8.44 12.00 -1.19
C VAL A 44 -7.58 12.72 -0.17
N VAL A 45 -7.43 14.04 -0.34
CA VAL A 45 -6.65 14.85 0.61
C VAL A 45 -7.49 15.05 1.87
N ASP A 46 -7.14 14.37 2.96
CA ASP A 46 -7.67 14.70 4.28
C ASP A 46 -6.94 15.93 4.83
N GLU A 47 -7.63 17.06 4.93
CA GLU A 47 -7.10 18.32 5.49
C GLU A 47 -6.58 18.16 6.93
N ARG A 48 -6.99 17.09 7.65
CA ARG A 48 -6.48 16.79 8.99
C ARG A 48 -5.04 16.25 8.97
N GLU A 49 -4.61 15.59 7.90
CA GLU A 49 -3.24 15.06 7.77
C GLU A 49 -2.23 16.15 7.37
N GLN A 50 -2.68 17.31 6.85
CA GLN A 50 -1.80 18.45 6.53
C GLN A 50 -1.16 19.12 7.76
N MET A 51 -1.68 18.91 8.97
CA MET A 51 -1.18 19.61 10.17
C MET A 51 0.00 18.93 10.87
N ALA A 52 0.47 17.77 10.42
CA ALA A 52 1.40 16.95 11.19
C ALA A 52 2.90 17.14 10.87
N ILE A 53 3.26 17.74 9.74
CA ILE A 53 4.67 17.72 9.28
C ILE A 53 5.17 19.14 8.98
N SER A 54 5.29 19.93 10.04
CA SER A 54 5.85 21.30 9.97
C SER A 54 7.39 21.35 9.92
N GLY A 55 8.09 20.21 9.81
CA GLY A 55 9.53 20.10 10.09
C GLY A 55 10.44 19.65 8.95
N GLY A 56 9.91 19.39 7.74
CA GLY A 56 10.63 18.60 6.73
C GLY A 56 10.75 17.14 7.14
N PHE A 57 10.92 16.24 6.17
CA PHE A 57 11.03 14.81 6.42
C PHE A 57 12.47 14.39 6.70
N ILE A 58 13.44 15.15 6.17
CA ILE A 58 14.86 14.90 6.40
C ILE A 58 15.52 15.99 7.24
N ARG A 59 16.54 15.59 7.98
CA ARG A 59 17.47 16.53 8.59
C ARG A 59 18.47 16.99 7.52
N ARG A 60 18.41 18.26 7.17
CA ARG A 60 19.34 18.89 6.22
C ARG A 60 20.75 19.02 6.79
N VAL A 61 21.75 18.72 5.97
CA VAL A 61 23.17 18.81 6.30
C VAL A 61 23.87 19.74 5.31
N THR A 62 23.68 19.52 4.00
CA THR A 62 24.35 20.30 2.94
C THR A 62 23.47 21.42 2.38
N ASN A 63 22.16 21.37 2.60
CA ASN A 63 21.15 22.25 2.00
C ASN A 63 21.26 22.31 0.46
N ASP A 64 21.59 21.19 -0.15
CA ASP A 64 21.70 21.07 -1.61
C ASP A 64 20.36 20.70 -2.26
N ALA A 65 20.34 20.68 -3.60
CA ALA A 65 19.16 20.30 -4.36
C ALA A 65 18.75 18.83 -4.15
N ARG A 66 19.71 17.96 -3.78
CA ARG A 66 19.46 16.53 -3.53
C ARG A 66 18.64 16.35 -2.26
N GLU A 67 18.98 17.09 -1.20
CA GLU A 67 18.19 17.14 0.04
C GLU A 67 16.78 17.70 -0.18
N ASN A 68 16.64 18.74 -1.01
CA ASN A 68 15.30 19.26 -1.37
C ASN A 68 14.45 18.19 -2.06
N GLU A 69 15.04 17.45 -3.00
CA GLU A 69 14.32 16.39 -3.69
C GLU A 69 13.94 15.23 -2.76
N MET A 70 14.80 14.87 -1.81
CA MET A 70 14.47 13.88 -0.79
C MET A 70 13.25 14.31 0.05
N ASP A 71 13.21 15.57 0.50
CA ASP A 71 12.05 16.13 1.21
C ASP A 71 10.77 16.07 0.35
N GLU A 72 10.83 16.52 -0.90
CA GLU A 72 9.68 16.52 -1.83
C GLU A 72 9.17 15.09 -2.13
N ASN A 73 10.09 14.15 -2.33
CA ASN A 73 9.74 12.76 -2.57
C ASN A 73 9.07 12.14 -1.32
N LEU A 74 9.58 12.40 -0.12
CA LEU A 74 9.00 11.88 1.12
C LEU A 74 7.65 12.52 1.46
N GLU A 75 7.44 13.79 1.11
CA GLU A 75 6.12 14.43 1.21
C GLU A 75 5.09 13.73 0.33
N GLN A 76 5.45 13.41 -0.91
CA GLN A 76 4.59 12.65 -1.81
C GLN A 76 4.31 11.23 -1.29
N VAL A 77 5.34 10.53 -0.79
CA VAL A 77 5.18 9.21 -0.16
C VAL A 77 4.23 9.29 1.03
N SER A 78 4.33 10.33 1.87
CA SER A 78 3.43 10.52 3.01
C SER A 78 1.97 10.64 2.56
N GLY A 79 1.69 11.44 1.53
CA GLY A 79 0.34 11.56 0.97
C GLY A 79 -0.19 10.24 0.39
N ILE A 80 0.68 9.48 -0.29
CA ILE A 80 0.38 8.15 -0.80
C ILE A 80 0.02 7.16 0.33
N ILE A 81 0.74 7.21 1.45
CA ILE A 81 0.47 6.38 2.63
C ILE A 81 -0.88 6.76 3.25
N GLY A 82 -1.20 8.05 3.31
CA GLY A 82 -2.52 8.53 3.74
C GLY A 82 -3.65 7.94 2.89
N ASN A 83 -3.50 7.95 1.56
CA ASN A 83 -4.47 7.31 0.65
C ASN A 83 -4.56 5.80 0.86
N LEU A 84 -3.42 5.11 0.98
CA LEU A 84 -3.37 3.65 1.23
C LEU A 84 -4.07 3.29 2.54
N ARG A 85 -3.88 4.10 3.59
CA ARG A 85 -4.55 3.93 4.87
C ARG A 85 -6.06 4.05 4.73
N HIS A 86 -6.55 5.07 4.02
CA HIS A 86 -7.98 5.23 3.76
C HIS A 86 -8.55 4.04 2.97
N MET A 87 -7.90 3.63 1.87
CA MET A 87 -8.34 2.45 1.11
C MET A 87 -8.36 1.18 1.95
N ALA A 88 -7.38 0.98 2.83
CA ALA A 88 -7.35 -0.18 3.72
C ALA A 88 -8.52 -0.18 4.71
N LEU A 89 -8.89 0.99 5.25
CA LEU A 89 -10.04 1.12 6.15
C LEU A 89 -11.36 0.87 5.42
N ASP A 90 -11.55 1.50 4.24
CA ASP A 90 -12.76 1.33 3.44
C ASP A 90 -12.92 -0.11 2.97
N MET A 91 -11.83 -0.73 2.49
CA MET A 91 -11.83 -2.13 2.09
C MET A 91 -12.13 -3.07 3.26
N GLY A 92 -11.61 -2.78 4.46
CA GLY A 92 -11.94 -3.53 5.67
C GLY A 92 -13.44 -3.50 5.98
N ASN A 93 -14.04 -2.30 5.98
CA ASN A 93 -15.48 -2.12 6.23
C ASN A 93 -16.36 -2.83 5.17
N GLU A 94 -15.95 -2.77 3.91
CA GLU A 94 -16.66 -3.42 2.82
C GLU A 94 -16.57 -4.95 2.94
N ILE A 95 -15.40 -5.50 3.27
CA ILE A 95 -15.23 -6.94 3.55
C ILE A 95 -16.14 -7.38 4.71
N ASP A 96 -16.20 -6.63 5.81
CA ASP A 96 -17.08 -6.96 6.94
C ASP A 96 -18.57 -6.92 6.56
N THR A 97 -18.95 -6.01 5.68
CA THR A 97 -20.32 -5.91 5.17
C THR A 97 -20.66 -7.08 4.25
N GLN A 98 -19.73 -7.45 3.35
CA GLN A 98 -19.87 -8.58 2.46
C GLN A 98 -19.87 -9.91 3.22
N ASN A 99 -19.06 -10.06 4.27
CA ASN A 99 -19.07 -11.25 5.14
C ASN A 99 -20.45 -11.48 5.75
N ARG A 100 -21.05 -10.43 6.34
CA ARG A 100 -22.43 -10.51 6.86
C ARG A 100 -23.46 -10.81 5.77
N GLN A 101 -23.23 -10.37 4.53
CA GLN A 101 -24.09 -10.69 3.40
C GLN A 101 -23.96 -12.16 3.00
N ILE A 102 -22.74 -12.69 2.97
CA ILE A 102 -22.45 -14.10 2.69
C ILE A 102 -23.14 -14.98 3.73
N ASP A 103 -23.10 -14.64 5.02
CA ASP A 103 -23.82 -15.37 6.07
C ASP A 103 -25.32 -15.50 5.75
N ARG A 104 -25.97 -14.39 5.37
CA ARG A 104 -27.38 -14.40 4.97
C ARG A 104 -27.64 -15.22 3.70
N ILE A 105 -26.69 -15.25 2.78
CA ILE A 105 -26.78 -16.07 1.56
C ILE A 105 -26.66 -17.54 1.93
N MET A 106 -25.75 -17.91 2.82
CA MET A 106 -25.57 -19.29 3.28
C MET A 106 -26.85 -19.82 3.95
N GLU A 107 -27.45 -19.06 4.88
CA GLU A 107 -28.71 -19.45 5.50
C GLU A 107 -29.83 -19.70 4.48
N LYS A 108 -29.95 -18.81 3.48
CA LYS A 108 -30.94 -18.96 2.40
C LYS A 108 -30.61 -20.16 1.50
N ALA A 109 -29.34 -20.41 1.24
CA ALA A 109 -28.88 -21.55 0.43
C ALA A 109 -29.22 -22.87 1.12
N ASP A 110 -28.99 -22.99 2.42
CA ASP A 110 -29.32 -24.19 3.21
C ASP A 110 -30.82 -24.45 3.28
N SER A 111 -31.62 -23.40 3.47
CA SER A 111 -33.08 -23.49 3.42
C SER A 111 -33.57 -23.97 2.05
N ASN A 112 -33.03 -23.39 0.98
CA ASN A 112 -33.38 -23.79 -0.38
C ASN A 112 -32.94 -25.22 -0.69
N LYS A 113 -31.75 -25.62 -0.24
CA LYS A 113 -31.26 -27.00 -0.37
C LYS A 113 -32.23 -28.00 0.25
N THR A 114 -32.65 -27.74 1.50
CA THR A 114 -33.62 -28.60 2.21
C THR A 114 -34.95 -28.69 1.45
N ARG A 115 -35.47 -27.55 0.98
CA ARG A 115 -36.73 -27.50 0.22
C ARG A 115 -36.65 -28.26 -1.10
N ILE A 116 -35.52 -28.17 -1.80
CA ILE A 116 -35.28 -28.89 -3.05
C ILE A 116 -35.19 -30.39 -2.78
N ASP A 117 -34.45 -30.80 -1.75
CA ASP A 117 -34.30 -32.21 -1.39
C ASP A 117 -35.66 -32.84 -1.02
N GLU A 118 -36.49 -32.14 -0.24
CA GLU A 118 -37.86 -32.57 0.06
C GLU A 118 -38.76 -32.64 -1.18
N ALA A 119 -38.72 -31.62 -2.04
CA ALA A 119 -39.51 -31.58 -3.26
C ALA A 119 -39.14 -32.72 -4.21
N ASN A 120 -37.83 -32.99 -4.35
CA ASN A 120 -37.30 -34.11 -5.13
C ASN A 120 -37.79 -35.45 -4.56
N GLN A 121 -37.70 -35.67 -3.24
CA GLN A 121 -38.22 -36.91 -2.63
C GLN A 121 -39.71 -37.12 -2.89
N ARG A 122 -40.52 -36.06 -2.79
CA ARG A 122 -41.96 -36.13 -3.09
C ARG A 122 -42.21 -36.45 -4.56
N ALA A 123 -41.48 -35.80 -5.48
CA ALA A 123 -41.58 -36.07 -6.91
C ALA A 123 -41.19 -37.52 -7.26
N THR A 124 -40.09 -38.04 -6.70
CA THR A 124 -39.67 -39.43 -6.88
C THR A 124 -40.71 -40.42 -6.39
N LYS A 125 -41.32 -40.16 -5.22
CA LYS A 125 -42.43 -41.01 -4.72
C LYS A 125 -43.59 -41.01 -5.70
N MET A 126 -44.03 -39.85 -6.18
CA MET A 126 -45.14 -39.75 -7.14
C MET A 126 -44.86 -40.50 -8.45
N LEU A 127 -43.63 -40.45 -8.95
CA LEU A 127 -43.22 -41.17 -10.17
C LEU A 127 -43.09 -42.68 -9.97
N GLY A 128 -42.66 -43.13 -8.79
CA GLY A 128 -42.50 -44.55 -8.47
C GLY A 128 -43.78 -45.23 -7.95
N SER A 129 -44.84 -44.47 -7.68
CA SER A 129 -46.16 -44.97 -7.27
C SER A 129 -47.18 -45.06 -8.42
N GLY A 130 -46.73 -44.99 -9.68
CA GLY A 130 -47.51 -45.33 -10.88
C GLY A 130 -46.99 -46.60 -11.53
#